data_AF-A0A1R3H829-F1
#
_entry.id   AF-A0A1R3H829-F1
#
_cell.length_a   1.000
_cell.length_b   1.000
_cell.length_c   1.000
_cell.angle_alpha   90.00
_cell.angle_beta   90.00
_cell.angle_gamma   90.00
#
_symmetry.space_group_name_H-M   'P 1'
#
loop_
_entity.id
_entity.type
_entity.pdbx_description
1 polymer ?
#
loop_
_entity_poly.entity_id
_entity_poly.type
_entity_poly.pdbx_seq_one_letter_code
_entity_poly.pdbx_strand_id
1 'polypeptide(L)'
;MDTSNRKKTKLGYSIFVFVALYHMLSHVHVHGRSISSDKSKTMELAKHKGTVKTIQMKPSHYPTGMNVEKFDLNLLQGYIKCPEGTVPIDRSPINNFTLSKFPPGKYEPQDDRSNHEYATVIVSDGNYFGASAWLNVWHPATFNGEISISQFWIVSGHGNEFNSIEAGWISDNYRSTGCYDLHCSGFVQTSNQRLLGTGISPISTYGGKQFDILLTVHKDKQSGNWWLRFHDIDIGYWPSSILSKLSDRAAVISWGGEIVNSKAGGRHTTTEMGNGHLPDEGFRFAAYMRNLAFFDESGAAIDAEDIEPYAVTRPECYDLKIPTKNKDWGKHFYFGGPGWSDQCP
;
A
#
# COMPACT_ATOMS: atom_id res chain seq x y z
N MET A 1 15.28 -38.31 -19.99
CA MET A 1 15.58 -37.11 -20.80
C MET A 1 14.25 -36.55 -21.28
N ASP A 2 13.75 -35.52 -20.61
CA ASP A 2 12.88 -34.53 -21.26
C ASP A 2 13.08 -33.19 -20.53
N THR A 3 14.06 -32.45 -21.02
CA THR A 3 14.42 -31.11 -20.56
C THR A 3 13.51 -30.11 -21.26
N SER A 4 12.30 -29.93 -20.75
CA SER A 4 11.47 -28.79 -21.14
C SER A 4 11.95 -27.55 -20.38
N ASN A 5 12.77 -26.75 -21.08
CA ASN A 5 13.12 -25.39 -20.73
C ASN A 5 11.84 -24.56 -20.50
N ARG A 6 11.37 -24.47 -19.25
CA ARG A 6 10.45 -23.42 -18.84
C ARG A 6 11.18 -22.09 -18.98
N LYS A 7 10.86 -21.36 -20.06
CA LYS A 7 11.13 -19.93 -20.17
C LYS A 7 10.74 -19.29 -18.83
N LYS A 8 11.71 -18.67 -18.15
CA LYS A 8 11.48 -17.86 -16.96
C LYS A 8 10.50 -16.76 -17.33
N THR A 9 9.22 -16.97 -17.02
CA THR A 9 8.19 -15.94 -17.06
C THR A 9 8.64 -14.84 -16.11
N LYS A 10 8.70 -13.59 -16.59
CA LYS A 10 8.90 -12.42 -15.71
C LYS A 10 7.68 -12.33 -14.79
N LEU A 11 7.81 -12.81 -13.55
CA LEU A 11 6.76 -12.74 -12.54
C LEU A 11 6.74 -11.36 -11.87
N GLY A 12 5.55 -10.85 -11.59
CA GLY A 12 5.26 -9.46 -11.32
C GLY A 12 5.05 -9.08 -9.87
N TYR A 13 5.70 -8.01 -9.47
CA TYR A 13 5.50 -7.29 -8.22
C TYR A 13 5.48 -5.80 -8.57
N SER A 14 4.78 -4.96 -7.81
CA SER A 14 4.79 -3.51 -8.04
C SER A 14 4.56 -2.69 -6.76
N ILE A 15 5.16 -1.49 -6.69
CA ILE A 15 4.74 -0.47 -5.71
C ILE A 15 3.30 -0.10 -6.05
N PHE A 16 2.42 -0.09 -5.06
CA PHE A 16 1.06 0.38 -5.24
C PHE A 16 0.67 1.46 -4.26
N VAL A 17 -0.35 2.20 -4.66
CA VAL A 17 -0.97 3.25 -3.85
C VAL A 17 -2.47 3.13 -3.96
N PHE A 18 -3.17 3.23 -2.83
CA PHE A 18 -4.61 3.11 -2.79
C PHE A 18 -5.22 4.14 -1.83
N VAL A 19 -6.42 4.62 -2.16
CA VAL A 19 -7.25 5.37 -1.20
C VAL A 19 -8.65 4.78 -1.22
N ALA A 20 -9.11 4.39 -0.04
CA ALA A 20 -10.48 3.99 0.20
C ALA A 20 -11.28 5.21 0.71
N LEU A 21 -12.28 5.63 -0.06
CA LEU A 21 -13.28 6.62 0.37
C LEU A 21 -14.61 5.90 0.60
N TYR A 22 -15.01 5.72 1.85
CA TYR A 22 -16.35 5.25 2.18
C TYR A 22 -17.22 6.45 2.57
N HIS A 23 -18.04 6.91 1.61
CA HIS A 23 -19.09 7.89 1.85
C HIS A 23 -20.42 7.28 1.43
N MET A 24 -21.41 7.28 2.31
CA MET A 24 -22.84 7.12 1.97
C MET A 24 -23.35 8.38 1.24
N LEU A 25 -22.60 8.88 0.28
CA LEU A 25 -22.98 9.97 -0.62
C LEU A 25 -22.50 9.60 -2.01
N SER A 26 -23.48 9.12 -2.79
CA SER A 26 -23.60 9.28 -4.23
C SER A 26 -22.56 10.22 -4.86
N HIS A 27 -21.67 9.62 -5.65
CA HIS A 27 -20.97 10.23 -6.77
C HIS A 27 -20.18 11.53 -6.52
N VAL A 28 -18.95 11.41 -6.02
CA VAL A 28 -17.88 12.36 -6.37
C VAL A 28 -16.87 11.65 -7.26
N HIS A 29 -17.15 11.65 -8.56
CA HIS A 29 -16.24 11.16 -9.58
C HIS A 29 -15.20 12.24 -9.91
N VAL A 30 -13.93 12.03 -9.56
CA VAL A 30 -12.82 12.77 -10.21
C VAL A 30 -12.37 11.92 -11.40
N HIS A 31 -13.05 12.02 -12.55
CA HIS A 31 -12.68 11.22 -13.72
C HIS A 31 -11.18 11.36 -14.08
N GLY A 32 -10.41 10.30 -13.83
CA GLY A 32 -9.27 9.94 -14.67
C GLY A 32 -9.80 9.60 -16.06
N ARG A 33 -9.17 10.15 -17.08
CA ARG A 33 -9.69 10.25 -18.46
C ARG A 33 -9.98 8.86 -19.06
N SER A 34 -11.21 8.64 -19.53
CA SER A 34 -11.50 7.58 -20.52
C SER A 34 -11.39 8.16 -21.93
N ILE A 35 -10.62 7.51 -22.80
CA ILE A 35 -10.69 7.70 -24.25
C ILE A 35 -11.67 6.65 -24.77
N SER A 36 -12.92 7.06 -24.99
CA SER A 36 -13.87 6.28 -25.78
C SER A 36 -13.40 6.28 -27.24
N SER A 37 -13.43 5.12 -27.89
CA SER A 37 -12.94 4.88 -29.26
C SER A 37 -13.88 5.38 -30.36
N ASP A 38 -14.70 6.41 -30.10
CA ASP A 38 -15.72 6.85 -31.05
C ASP A 38 -15.18 7.94 -31.98
N LYS A 39 -14.86 7.56 -33.23
CA LYS A 39 -14.15 8.37 -34.23
C LYS A 39 -14.95 9.52 -34.85
N SER A 40 -16.15 9.85 -34.35
CA SER A 40 -17.06 10.77 -35.06
C SER A 40 -17.48 12.04 -34.30
N LYS A 41 -16.87 12.38 -33.16
CA LYS A 41 -17.18 13.62 -32.44
C LYS A 41 -15.93 14.47 -32.25
N THR A 42 -16.02 15.73 -32.67
CA THR A 42 -15.04 16.79 -32.40
C THR A 42 -14.69 16.76 -30.90
N MET A 43 -13.41 16.52 -30.60
CA MET A 43 -12.91 16.28 -29.25
C MET A 43 -12.99 17.54 -28.39
N GLU A 44 -13.89 17.55 -27.40
CA GLU A 44 -13.77 18.43 -26.24
C GLU A 44 -13.18 17.64 -25.06
N LEU A 45 -12.02 18.08 -24.56
CA LEU A 45 -11.44 17.55 -23.33
C LEU A 45 -12.37 17.87 -22.15
N ALA A 46 -12.88 16.83 -21.48
CA ALA A 46 -13.58 16.99 -20.22
C ALA A 46 -12.60 17.54 -19.16
N LYS A 47 -12.71 18.83 -18.86
CA LYS A 47 -12.04 19.48 -17.72
C LYS A 47 -12.45 18.77 -16.42
N HIS A 48 -11.54 18.70 -15.44
CA HIS A 48 -11.87 18.36 -14.05
C HIS A 48 -13.05 19.23 -13.59
N LYS A 49 -14.27 18.72 -13.68
CA LYS A 49 -15.45 19.42 -13.16
C LYS A 49 -15.44 19.25 -11.64
N GLY A 50 -14.69 20.12 -10.95
CA GLY A 50 -15.15 20.58 -9.63
C GLY A 50 -14.13 20.84 -8.52
N THR A 51 -12.98 20.17 -8.41
CA THR A 51 -12.33 20.12 -7.06
C THR A 51 -10.86 20.55 -6.98
N VAL A 52 -10.01 20.28 -7.98
CA VAL A 52 -8.60 20.73 -7.95
C VAL A 52 -8.44 21.93 -8.88
N LYS A 53 -8.42 23.14 -8.31
CA LYS A 53 -8.25 24.40 -9.07
C LYS A 53 -6.78 24.70 -9.39
N THR A 54 -5.87 24.17 -8.60
CA THR A 54 -4.41 24.36 -8.69
C THR A 54 -3.72 23.06 -8.29
N ILE A 55 -2.70 22.65 -9.05
CA ILE A 55 -1.88 21.48 -8.73
C ILE A 55 -0.72 21.94 -7.85
N GLN A 56 -0.57 21.33 -6.67
CA GLN A 56 0.56 21.58 -5.79
C GLN A 56 1.73 20.69 -6.24
N MET A 57 2.79 21.28 -6.79
CA MET A 57 3.92 20.48 -7.33
C MET A 57 4.83 19.88 -6.25
N LYS A 58 4.90 20.48 -5.06
CA LYS A 58 5.70 20.04 -3.92
C LYS A 58 5.00 20.32 -2.58
N PRO A 59 5.23 19.52 -1.53
CA PRO A 59 4.74 19.84 -0.19
C PRO A 59 5.37 21.16 0.30
N SER A 60 4.65 21.88 1.16
CA SER A 60 5.16 23.13 1.75
C SER A 60 6.24 22.87 2.81
N HIS A 61 6.18 21.70 3.46
CA HIS A 61 7.13 21.27 4.47
C HIS A 61 7.35 19.76 4.36
N TYR A 62 8.54 19.30 4.74
CA TYR A 62 8.86 17.89 4.84
C TYR A 62 8.88 17.45 6.30
N PRO A 63 8.53 16.18 6.60
CA PRO A 63 8.69 15.66 7.95
C PRO A 63 10.16 15.67 8.36
N THR A 64 10.41 15.90 9.64
CA THR A 64 11.74 16.01 10.24
C THR A 64 12.04 14.81 11.14
N GLY A 65 13.31 14.57 11.46
CA GLY A 65 13.71 13.45 12.34
C GLY A 65 13.73 12.08 11.66
N MET A 66 13.43 11.99 10.36
CA MET A 66 13.57 10.75 9.59
C MET A 66 14.98 10.59 9.01
N ASN A 67 15.46 9.36 8.94
CA ASN A 67 16.58 8.99 8.09
C ASN A 67 16.07 8.60 6.70
N VAL A 68 16.19 9.51 5.73
CA VAL A 68 15.75 9.30 4.35
C VAL A 68 16.96 9.02 3.47
N GLU A 69 17.07 7.79 2.97
CA GLU A 69 18.11 7.40 2.04
C GLU A 69 17.69 7.68 0.60
N LYS A 70 18.63 8.15 -0.23
CA LYS A 70 18.38 8.32 -1.66
C LYS A 70 18.20 6.97 -2.33
N PHE A 71 17.19 6.85 -3.18
CA PHE A 71 16.95 5.61 -3.91
C PHE A 71 17.65 5.60 -5.27
N ASP A 72 18.32 4.49 -5.60
CA ASP A 72 18.85 4.27 -6.95
C ASP A 72 17.73 3.81 -7.88
N LEU A 73 17.23 4.74 -8.70
CA LEU A 73 16.12 4.50 -9.63
C LEU A 73 16.39 3.42 -10.69
N ASN A 74 17.66 3.03 -10.91
CA ASN A 74 17.99 1.91 -11.79
C ASN A 74 17.48 0.56 -11.25
N LEU A 75 17.12 0.51 -9.97
CA LEU A 75 16.52 -0.65 -9.29
C LEU A 75 15.01 -0.78 -9.58
N LEU A 76 14.40 0.14 -10.33
CA LEU A 76 13.00 0.02 -10.72
C LEU A 76 12.88 -0.62 -12.10
N GLN A 77 12.27 -1.79 -12.14
CA GLN A 77 11.98 -2.48 -13.39
C GLN A 77 10.84 -1.76 -14.13
N GLY A 78 11.13 -1.28 -15.34
CA GLY A 78 10.17 -0.50 -16.12
C GLY A 78 10.11 0.97 -15.70
N TYR A 79 11.16 1.48 -15.05
CA TYR A 79 11.35 2.90 -14.78
C TYR A 79 11.25 3.73 -16.07
N ILE A 80 10.42 4.78 -16.02
CA ILE A 80 10.28 5.76 -17.09
C ILE A 80 10.38 7.13 -16.45
N LYS A 81 11.26 7.97 -16.99
CA LYS A 81 11.34 9.40 -16.68
C LYS A 81 10.75 10.21 -17.83
N CYS A 82 9.67 10.92 -17.56
CA CYS A 82 9.06 11.82 -18.51
C CYS A 82 9.78 13.18 -18.52
N PRO A 83 9.68 13.96 -19.62
CA PRO A 83 10.19 15.33 -19.66
C PRO A 83 9.68 16.20 -18.51
N GLU A 84 10.44 17.22 -18.16
CA GLU A 84 10.03 18.19 -17.15
C GLU A 84 8.68 18.82 -17.51
N GLY A 85 7.80 18.99 -16.52
CA GLY A 85 6.43 19.46 -16.72
C GLY A 85 5.44 18.39 -17.22
N THR A 86 5.84 17.13 -17.33
CA THR A 86 4.96 16.03 -17.71
C THR A 86 4.98 14.90 -16.67
N VAL A 87 3.88 14.13 -16.60
CA VAL A 87 3.76 12.96 -15.72
C VAL A 87 3.46 11.71 -16.55
N PRO A 88 3.99 10.54 -16.18
CA PRO A 88 3.62 9.30 -16.82
C PRO A 88 2.14 8.97 -16.55
N ILE A 89 1.45 8.51 -17.59
CA ILE A 89 0.05 8.08 -17.52
C ILE A 89 -0.01 6.63 -17.98
N ASP A 90 -0.37 5.73 -17.08
CA ASP A 90 -0.68 4.34 -17.44
C ASP A 90 -2.01 4.29 -18.22
N ARG A 91 -2.05 3.53 -19.31
CA ARG A 91 -3.22 3.37 -20.19
C ARG A 91 -3.70 1.92 -20.27
N SER A 92 -3.31 1.10 -19.32
CA SER A 92 -3.73 -0.30 -19.24
C SER A 92 -5.27 -0.39 -19.21
N PRO A 93 -5.89 -1.29 -20.01
CA PRO A 93 -7.33 -1.40 -20.07
C PRO A 93 -7.91 -1.81 -18.71
N ILE A 94 -8.86 -1.01 -18.23
CA ILE A 94 -9.60 -1.26 -16.99
C ILE A 94 -10.53 -2.46 -17.20
N ASN A 95 -10.14 -3.64 -16.70
CA ASN A 95 -11.02 -4.80 -16.66
C ASN A 95 -11.68 -4.88 -15.28
N ASN A 96 -13.01 -4.68 -15.22
CA ASN A 96 -13.93 -4.93 -14.09
C ASN A 96 -13.28 -4.96 -12.68
N PHE A 97 -12.99 -3.80 -12.12
CA PHE A 97 -12.53 -3.69 -10.73
C PHE A 97 -13.67 -3.97 -9.75
N THR A 98 -13.43 -4.85 -8.78
CA THR A 98 -14.17 -4.90 -7.52
C THR A 98 -13.51 -3.93 -6.53
N LEU A 99 -14.27 -2.99 -5.97
CA LEU A 99 -13.83 -2.21 -4.81
C LEU A 99 -13.57 -3.17 -3.64
N SER A 100 -12.38 -3.14 -3.05
CA SER A 100 -12.11 -3.77 -1.77
C SER A 100 -13.01 -3.14 -0.69
N LYS A 101 -13.66 -3.98 0.12
CA LYS A 101 -14.46 -3.56 1.26
C LYS A 101 -13.60 -3.73 2.52
N PHE A 102 -13.22 -2.62 3.15
CA PHE A 102 -12.46 -2.67 4.41
C PHE A 102 -13.39 -2.70 5.62
N PRO A 103 -12.98 -3.37 6.71
CA PRO A 103 -13.74 -3.40 7.95
C PRO A 103 -13.80 -1.99 8.56
N PRO A 104 -15.00 -1.53 8.96
CA PRO A 104 -15.17 -0.22 9.57
C PRO A 104 -14.41 -0.13 10.90
N GLY A 105 -13.88 1.07 11.20
CA GLY A 105 -13.21 1.40 12.45
C GLY A 105 -14.10 1.12 13.66
N LYS A 106 -13.86 -0.05 14.26
CA LYS A 106 -14.32 -0.70 15.51
C LYS A 106 -14.61 -2.17 15.14
N TYR A 107 -13.59 -3.03 15.22
CA TYR A 107 -13.78 -4.46 15.03
C TYR A 107 -14.56 -5.02 16.24
N GLU A 108 -15.87 -5.15 16.09
CA GLU A 108 -16.58 -6.25 16.72
C GLU A 108 -16.27 -7.51 15.91
N PRO A 109 -16.04 -8.67 16.55
CA PRO A 109 -15.79 -9.92 15.85
C PRO A 109 -17.07 -10.33 15.11
N GLN A 110 -17.21 -9.92 13.86
CA GLN A 110 -18.30 -10.35 13.00
C GLN A 110 -17.83 -10.83 11.63
N ASP A 111 -17.98 -12.15 11.52
CA ASP A 111 -18.44 -12.90 10.35
C ASP A 111 -17.48 -13.10 9.17
N ASP A 112 -17.45 -14.37 8.76
CA ASP A 112 -16.63 -15.06 7.76
C ASP A 112 -16.87 -14.58 6.30
N ARG A 113 -17.27 -13.32 6.12
CA ARG A 113 -17.72 -12.74 4.83
C ARG A 113 -16.66 -11.92 4.10
N SER A 114 -15.55 -11.58 4.76
CA SER A 114 -14.38 -11.03 4.08
C SER A 114 -13.45 -12.19 3.74
N ASN A 115 -13.15 -12.35 2.45
CA ASN A 115 -12.10 -13.25 1.99
C ASN A 115 -10.70 -12.65 2.22
N HIS A 116 -10.58 -11.55 2.97
CA HIS A 116 -9.31 -10.93 3.31
C HIS A 116 -8.83 -11.37 4.68
N GLU A 117 -7.53 -11.68 4.78
CA GLU A 117 -6.89 -12.07 6.02
C GLU A 117 -5.67 -11.19 6.30
N TYR A 118 -5.39 -10.95 7.58
CA TYR A 118 -4.48 -9.90 8.03
C TYR A 118 -3.53 -10.43 9.10
N ALA A 119 -2.30 -9.90 9.10
CA ALA A 119 -1.36 -9.96 10.21
C ALA A 119 -0.76 -8.56 10.40
N THR A 120 -1.28 -7.81 11.37
CA THR A 120 -1.07 -6.35 11.48
C THR A 120 -0.84 -5.86 12.90
N VAL A 121 -0.08 -4.78 13.01
CA VAL A 121 0.10 -4.01 14.23
C VAL A 121 -0.56 -2.64 14.11
N ILE A 122 -0.99 -2.06 15.22
CA ILE A 122 -1.73 -0.79 15.27
C ILE A 122 -1.10 0.21 16.24
N VAL A 123 -1.28 1.51 15.95
CA VAL A 123 -1.36 2.56 16.97
C VAL A 123 -2.70 3.28 16.84
N SER A 124 -3.37 3.51 17.96
CA SER A 124 -4.68 4.16 18.03
C SER A 124 -4.65 5.38 18.94
N ASP A 125 -5.77 6.10 19.02
CA ASP A 125 -6.05 7.15 20.02
C ASP A 125 -5.05 8.33 20.05
N GLY A 126 -4.26 8.49 18.98
CA GLY A 126 -3.30 9.57 18.80
C GLY A 126 -3.74 10.60 17.76
N ASN A 127 -3.01 11.71 17.74
CA ASN A 127 -3.17 12.76 16.74
C ASN A 127 -2.11 12.59 15.65
N TYR A 128 -2.44 11.81 14.63
CA TYR A 128 -1.47 11.41 13.61
C TYR A 128 -1.58 12.28 12.35
N PHE A 129 -0.46 12.87 11.94
CA PHE A 129 -0.35 13.70 10.73
C PHE A 129 0.40 12.98 9.60
N GLY A 130 0.60 11.67 9.77
CA GLY A 130 1.17 10.78 8.77
C GLY A 130 1.90 9.61 9.39
N ALA A 131 2.45 8.77 8.53
CA ALA A 131 3.13 7.54 8.90
C ALA A 131 4.28 7.25 7.93
N SER A 132 5.26 6.51 8.42
CA SER A 132 6.33 5.94 7.60
C SER A 132 6.75 4.58 8.10
N ALA A 133 7.28 3.77 7.19
CA ALA A 133 7.92 2.50 7.51
C ALA A 133 8.93 2.13 6.43
N TRP A 134 9.92 1.33 6.83
CA TRP A 134 10.73 0.54 5.90
C TRP A 134 10.07 -0.82 5.69
N LEU A 135 9.67 -1.12 4.47
CA LEU A 135 8.98 -2.35 4.11
C LEU A 135 9.95 -3.28 3.39
N ASN A 136 10.14 -4.47 3.94
CA ASN A 136 10.94 -5.49 3.28
C ASN A 136 10.22 -6.04 2.04
N VAL A 137 10.94 -6.16 0.93
CA VAL A 137 10.35 -6.49 -0.38
C VAL A 137 10.59 -7.96 -0.70
N TRP A 138 9.50 -8.67 -0.99
CA TRP A 138 9.47 -10.08 -1.36
C TRP A 138 8.59 -10.32 -2.59
N HIS A 139 8.58 -11.57 -3.05
CA HIS A 139 7.70 -12.05 -4.09
C HIS A 139 6.95 -13.29 -3.60
N PRO A 140 5.90 -13.10 -2.78
CA PRO A 140 5.09 -14.20 -2.29
C PRO A 140 4.33 -14.87 -3.44
N ALA A 141 4.22 -16.19 -3.37
CA ALA A 141 3.37 -16.96 -4.26
C ALA A 141 1.89 -16.68 -3.96
N THR A 142 1.10 -16.38 -4.99
CA THR A 142 -0.35 -16.21 -4.84
C THR A 142 -1.13 -17.24 -5.65
N PHE A 143 -2.25 -17.69 -5.07
CA PHE A 143 -3.10 -18.71 -5.67
C PHE A 143 -4.08 -18.08 -6.66
N ASN A 144 -4.04 -18.49 -7.93
CA ASN A 144 -5.03 -18.18 -8.96
C ASN A 144 -5.46 -16.70 -9.13
N GLY A 145 -4.55 -15.74 -8.86
CA GLY A 145 -4.86 -14.31 -8.97
C GLY A 145 -5.40 -13.69 -7.69
N GLU A 146 -5.31 -14.41 -6.57
CA GLU A 146 -5.32 -13.78 -5.25
C GLU A 146 -4.17 -12.80 -5.10
N ILE A 147 -4.32 -11.92 -4.12
CA ILE A 147 -3.37 -10.86 -3.82
C ILE A 147 -2.67 -11.13 -2.50
N SER A 148 -1.44 -10.66 -2.41
CA SER A 148 -0.66 -10.56 -1.17
C SER A 148 -0.03 -9.18 -1.11
N ILE A 149 -0.22 -8.50 0.01
CA ILE A 149 0.09 -7.10 0.22
C ILE A 149 0.98 -6.96 1.45
N SER A 150 1.95 -6.06 1.37
CA SER A 150 2.66 -5.49 2.52
C SER A 150 2.45 -3.98 2.50
N GLN A 151 1.79 -3.44 3.53
CA GLN A 151 1.34 -2.06 3.52
C GLN A 151 1.19 -1.43 4.90
N PHE A 152 0.97 -0.12 4.90
CA PHE A 152 0.37 0.56 6.03
C PHE A 152 -0.80 1.41 5.57
N TRP A 153 -1.74 1.64 6.49
CA TRP A 153 -2.88 2.50 6.25
C TRP A 153 -3.10 3.49 7.38
N ILE A 154 -3.58 4.66 6.99
CA ILE A 154 -3.85 5.81 7.85
C ILE A 154 -5.34 6.08 7.78
N VAL A 155 -6.01 5.99 8.93
CA VAL A 155 -7.48 5.99 8.99
C VAL A 155 -8.00 7.08 9.93
N SER A 156 -9.09 7.70 9.52
CA SER A 156 -9.92 8.55 10.38
C SER A 156 -11.40 8.38 10.04
N GLY A 157 -12.25 8.56 11.05
CA GLY A 157 -13.67 8.26 10.99
C GLY A 157 -14.03 6.90 11.60
N HIS A 158 -15.32 6.57 11.62
CA HIS A 158 -15.86 5.40 12.29
C HIS A 158 -16.99 4.78 11.48
N GLY A 159 -17.25 3.48 11.71
CA GLY A 159 -18.35 2.81 11.02
C GLY A 159 -18.21 2.92 9.50
N ASN A 160 -19.31 3.19 8.81
CA ASN A 160 -19.35 3.37 7.35
C ASN A 160 -18.98 4.79 6.90
N GLU A 161 -18.36 5.60 7.76
CA GLU A 161 -17.98 6.97 7.46
C GLU A 161 -16.51 7.23 7.82
N PHE A 162 -15.61 6.63 7.05
CA PHE A 162 -14.17 6.75 7.24
C PHE A 162 -13.43 7.06 5.93
N ASN A 163 -12.22 7.57 6.07
CA ASN A 163 -11.26 7.64 4.98
C ASN A 163 -10.03 6.83 5.36
N SER A 164 -9.48 6.08 4.39
CA SER A 164 -8.25 5.32 4.52
C SER A 164 -7.29 5.74 3.40
N ILE A 165 -6.05 6.04 3.77
CA ILE A 165 -4.92 6.20 2.84
C ILE A 165 -3.99 5.01 3.03
N GLU A 166 -3.64 4.33 1.94
CA GLU A 166 -2.88 3.09 1.98
C GLU A 166 -1.68 3.15 1.02
N ALA A 167 -0.54 2.66 1.50
CA ALA A 167 0.69 2.63 0.73
C ALA A 167 1.49 1.36 1.03
N GLY A 168 2.00 0.72 -0.02
CA GLY A 168 2.71 -0.55 0.11
C GLY A 168 3.24 -1.11 -1.20
N TRP A 169 3.58 -2.40 -1.18
CA TRP A 169 3.81 -3.21 -2.36
C TRP A 169 2.83 -4.39 -2.41
N ILE A 170 2.47 -4.80 -3.63
CA ILE A 170 1.48 -5.86 -3.89
C ILE A 170 2.06 -6.89 -4.85
N SER A 171 1.71 -8.15 -4.60
CA SER A 171 1.84 -9.28 -5.52
C SER A 171 0.45 -9.73 -5.93
N ASP A 172 0.08 -9.52 -7.19
CA ASP A 172 -1.23 -9.87 -7.76
C ASP A 172 -1.10 -10.69 -9.06
N ASN A 173 0.12 -11.14 -9.38
CA ASN A 173 0.45 -11.84 -10.63
C ASN A 173 0.00 -11.09 -11.91
N TYR A 174 -0.06 -9.74 -11.88
CA TYR A 174 -0.58 -8.89 -12.97
C TYR A 174 -2.01 -9.21 -13.39
N ARG A 175 -2.82 -9.80 -12.50
CA ARG A 175 -4.25 -10.05 -12.75
C ARG A 175 -5.12 -8.87 -12.34
N SER A 176 -4.55 -7.80 -11.78
CA SER A 176 -5.17 -6.51 -11.52
C SER A 176 -6.57 -6.63 -10.92
N THR A 177 -6.69 -7.30 -9.77
CA THR A 177 -7.95 -7.43 -9.04
C THR A 177 -8.07 -6.30 -8.02
N GLY A 178 -8.41 -5.10 -8.48
CA GLY A 178 -8.66 -3.96 -7.60
C GLY A 178 -8.19 -2.63 -8.16
N CYS A 179 -8.66 -1.55 -7.56
CA CYS A 179 -8.43 -0.20 -8.05
C CYS A 179 -7.15 0.40 -7.46
N TYR A 180 -6.03 -0.31 -7.61
CA TYR A 180 -4.72 0.12 -7.12
C TYR A 180 -4.07 1.11 -8.11
N ASP A 181 -3.19 1.97 -7.63
CA ASP A 181 -2.49 3.02 -8.38
C ASP A 181 -3.41 4.13 -8.94
N LEU A 182 -3.09 4.62 -10.14
CA LEU A 182 -3.83 5.66 -10.85
C LEU A 182 -5.11 5.14 -11.52
N HIS A 183 -5.42 3.85 -11.39
CA HIS A 183 -6.67 3.29 -11.90
C HIS A 183 -7.87 3.85 -11.13
N CYS A 184 -7.66 4.27 -9.88
CA CYS A 184 -8.65 4.98 -9.07
C CYS A 184 -8.47 6.49 -9.10
N SER A 185 -9.60 7.18 -9.18
CA SER A 185 -9.64 8.61 -9.00
C SER A 185 -9.34 8.99 -7.55
N GLY A 186 -8.47 9.98 -7.35
CA GLY A 186 -8.27 10.59 -6.03
C GLY A 186 -6.82 10.93 -5.73
N PHE A 187 -5.88 10.29 -6.40
CA PHE A 187 -4.46 10.62 -6.29
C PHE A 187 -4.03 11.56 -7.43
N VAL A 188 -3.31 12.62 -7.10
CA VAL A 188 -2.70 13.55 -8.04
C VAL A 188 -1.21 13.25 -8.09
N GLN A 189 -0.78 12.53 -9.13
CA GLN A 189 0.65 12.33 -9.38
C GLN A 189 1.28 13.63 -9.90
N THR A 190 2.40 14.02 -9.31
CA THR A 190 3.18 15.20 -9.71
C THR A 190 4.58 14.84 -10.18
N SER A 191 5.09 13.67 -9.76
CA SER A 191 6.38 13.16 -10.22
C SER A 191 6.36 12.86 -11.72
N ASN A 192 7.42 13.29 -12.41
CA ASN A 192 7.70 12.89 -13.78
C ASN A 192 8.31 11.47 -13.87
N GLN A 193 8.41 10.76 -12.75
CA GLN A 193 8.93 9.41 -12.68
C GLN A 193 7.79 8.41 -12.52
N ARG A 194 7.80 7.34 -13.32
CA ARG A 194 6.84 6.24 -13.17
C ARG A 194 7.32 5.37 -12.02
N LEU A 195 6.65 5.49 -10.87
CA LEU A 195 6.95 4.72 -9.65
C LEU A 195 5.77 3.79 -9.31
N LEU A 196 4.55 4.30 -9.38
CA LEU A 196 3.33 3.53 -9.17
C LEU A 196 3.15 2.48 -10.27
N GLY A 197 2.81 1.25 -9.88
CA GLY A 197 2.69 0.11 -10.78
C GLY A 197 4.03 -0.35 -11.39
N THR A 198 5.18 0.09 -10.86
CA THR A 198 6.51 -0.40 -11.33
C THR A 198 7.07 -1.47 -10.41
N GLY A 199 7.77 -2.44 -11.01
CA GLY A 199 8.38 -3.53 -10.26
C GLY A 199 9.66 -3.11 -9.54
N ILE A 200 9.81 -3.58 -8.31
CA ILE A 200 10.92 -3.29 -7.40
C ILE A 200 12.00 -4.37 -7.50
N SER A 201 13.17 -4.06 -8.04
CA SER A 201 14.25 -5.04 -8.20
C SER A 201 15.61 -4.46 -7.80
N PRO A 202 16.32 -5.04 -6.83
CA PRO A 202 16.19 -6.41 -6.35
C PRO A 202 15.13 -6.59 -5.25
N ILE A 203 14.73 -7.85 -5.07
CA ILE A 203 13.90 -8.31 -3.95
C ILE A 203 14.77 -9.13 -2.99
N SER A 204 14.26 -9.32 -1.78
CA SER A 204 14.92 -10.13 -0.74
C SER A 204 15.02 -11.61 -1.14
N THR A 205 16.00 -12.30 -0.57
CA THR A 205 16.22 -13.74 -0.76
C THR A 205 16.24 -14.43 0.59
N TYR A 206 15.57 -15.58 0.71
CA TYR A 206 15.53 -16.36 1.93
C TYR A 206 16.94 -16.76 2.39
N GLY A 207 17.29 -16.45 3.64
CA GLY A 207 18.63 -16.61 4.21
C GLY A 207 19.73 -15.73 3.59
N GLY A 208 19.38 -14.87 2.64
CA GLY A 208 20.30 -14.11 1.79
C GLY A 208 20.23 -12.59 1.99
N LYS A 209 20.53 -11.87 0.91
CA LYS A 209 20.45 -10.40 0.87
C LYS A 209 18.99 -9.94 1.07
N GLN A 210 18.83 -8.90 1.87
CA GLN A 210 17.54 -8.29 2.16
C GLN A 210 17.48 -6.90 1.53
N PHE A 211 16.31 -6.54 1.03
CA PHE A 211 16.03 -5.23 0.43
C PHE A 211 14.73 -4.70 1.00
N ASP A 212 14.76 -3.46 1.43
CA ASP A 212 13.59 -2.73 1.92
C ASP A 212 13.46 -1.38 1.24
N ILE A 213 12.24 -0.85 1.24
CA ILE A 213 11.89 0.45 0.69
C ILE A 213 11.34 1.34 1.79
N LEU A 214 11.65 2.63 1.74
CA LEU A 214 11.04 3.63 2.62
C LEU A 214 9.81 4.24 1.93
N LEU A 215 8.66 4.08 2.58
CA LEU A 215 7.43 4.78 2.22
C LEU A 215 7.06 5.78 3.31
N THR A 216 6.57 6.95 2.89
CA THR A 216 6.13 8.00 3.81
C THR A 216 4.86 8.64 3.29
N VAL A 217 3.83 8.70 4.13
CA VAL A 217 2.63 9.50 3.89
C VAL A 217 2.56 10.59 4.96
N HIS A 218 2.44 11.85 4.56
CA HIS A 218 2.37 12.96 5.52
C HIS A 218 1.38 14.03 5.06
N LYS A 219 0.71 14.68 6.01
CA LYS A 219 -0.20 15.78 5.75
C LYS A 219 0.58 17.09 5.62
N ASP A 220 0.39 17.79 4.51
CA ASP A 220 0.97 19.11 4.29
C ASP A 220 0.19 20.17 5.06
N LYS A 221 0.88 20.94 5.91
CA LYS A 221 0.23 21.90 6.84
C LYS A 221 -0.49 23.04 6.14
N GLN A 222 0.03 23.53 5.02
CA GLN A 222 -0.54 24.69 4.33
C GLN A 222 -1.74 24.30 3.47
N SER A 223 -1.62 23.23 2.67
CA SER A 223 -2.69 22.81 1.76
C SER A 223 -3.70 21.83 2.37
N GLY A 224 -3.30 21.14 3.45
CA GLY A 224 -4.01 19.98 4.00
C GLY A 224 -3.89 18.70 3.16
N ASN A 225 -3.22 18.74 2.00
CA ASN A 225 -3.07 17.58 1.12
C ASN A 225 -2.21 16.51 1.78
N TRP A 226 -2.52 15.24 1.53
CA TRP A 226 -1.75 14.12 2.04
C TRP A 226 -0.76 13.66 0.98
N TRP A 227 0.52 13.83 1.24
CA TRP A 227 1.61 13.56 0.30
C TRP A 227 2.20 12.18 0.51
N LEU A 228 2.35 11.45 -0.60
CA LEU A 228 3.10 10.21 -0.64
C LEU A 228 4.53 10.47 -1.14
N ARG A 229 5.49 9.88 -0.44
CA ARG A 229 6.90 9.85 -0.82
C ARG A 229 7.41 8.43 -0.82
N PHE A 230 8.24 8.14 -1.81
CA PHE A 230 9.07 6.94 -1.89
C PHE A 230 10.51 7.38 -1.74
N HIS A 231 11.15 7.01 -0.64
CA HIS A 231 12.46 7.53 -0.27
C HIS A 231 12.49 9.07 -0.32
N ASP A 232 13.39 9.67 -1.09
CA ASP A 232 13.54 11.11 -1.27
C ASP A 232 12.63 11.70 -2.35
N ILE A 233 11.77 10.88 -2.97
CA ILE A 233 10.99 11.25 -4.15
C ILE A 233 9.54 11.49 -3.80
N ASP A 234 9.07 12.72 -4.07
CA ASP A 234 7.67 13.09 -3.94
C ASP A 234 6.89 12.49 -5.12
N ILE A 235 6.02 11.51 -4.85
CA ILE A 235 5.24 10.85 -5.91
C ILE A 235 4.07 11.74 -6.32
N GLY A 236 3.34 12.25 -5.32
CA GLY A 236 2.10 12.97 -5.50
C GLY A 236 1.31 13.05 -4.20
N TYR A 237 0.03 13.41 -4.29
CA TYR A 237 -0.80 13.63 -3.12
C TYR A 237 -2.27 13.27 -3.33
N TRP A 238 -2.96 13.01 -2.23
CA TRP A 238 -4.42 13.02 -2.16
C TRP A 238 -4.92 14.40 -1.74
N PRO A 239 -5.82 15.03 -2.52
CA PRO A 239 -6.38 16.33 -2.16
C PRO A 239 -7.15 16.27 -0.84
N SER A 240 -6.94 17.26 0.03
CA SER A 240 -7.70 17.38 1.29
C SER A 240 -9.22 17.41 1.06
N SER A 241 -9.65 17.97 -0.07
CA SER A 241 -11.06 18.12 -0.44
C SER A 241 -11.83 16.81 -0.62
N ILE A 242 -11.13 15.68 -0.86
CA ILE A 242 -11.78 14.36 -1.00
C ILE A 242 -11.63 13.52 0.28
N LEU A 243 -10.82 13.97 1.23
CA LEU A 243 -10.47 13.27 2.46
C LEU A 243 -11.13 13.95 3.67
N SER A 244 -12.46 14.06 3.68
CA SER A 244 -13.20 14.80 4.69
C SER A 244 -12.94 14.35 6.14
N LYS A 245 -12.76 13.05 6.36
CA LYS A 245 -12.51 12.49 7.71
C LYS A 245 -11.03 12.62 8.11
N LEU A 246 -10.12 12.65 7.14
CA LEU A 246 -8.69 12.93 7.31
C LEU A 246 -8.36 14.43 7.13
N SER A 247 -9.36 15.31 7.14
CA SER A 247 -9.17 16.75 6.90
C SER A 247 -8.41 17.43 8.04
N ASP A 248 -8.62 16.97 9.27
CA ASP A 248 -7.92 17.43 10.47
C ASP A 248 -6.67 16.57 10.71
N ARG A 249 -6.87 15.30 11.05
CA ARG A 249 -5.82 14.33 11.37
C ARG A 249 -6.32 12.89 11.25
N ALA A 250 -5.40 11.94 11.34
CA ALA A 250 -5.70 10.53 11.47
C ALA A 250 -5.84 10.11 12.94
N ALA A 251 -6.68 9.11 13.17
CA ALA A 251 -6.96 8.54 14.50
C ALA A 251 -6.29 7.17 14.70
N VAL A 252 -6.01 6.46 13.61
CA VAL A 252 -5.44 5.12 13.61
C VAL A 252 -4.40 5.02 12.51
N ILE A 253 -3.29 4.34 12.81
CA ILE A 253 -2.36 3.83 11.81
C ILE A 253 -2.19 2.33 12.04
N SER A 254 -2.19 1.54 10.98
CA SER A 254 -1.79 0.14 11.06
C SER A 254 -0.75 -0.20 10.00
N TRP A 255 0.09 -1.18 10.32
CA TRP A 255 1.13 -1.72 9.44
C TRP A 255 1.00 -3.24 9.41
N GLY A 256 1.17 -3.86 8.25
CA GLY A 256 1.14 -5.32 8.20
C GLY A 256 0.95 -5.92 6.82
N GLY A 257 0.62 -7.20 6.84
CA GLY A 257 0.27 -7.98 5.67
C GLY A 257 -1.25 -8.13 5.50
N GLU A 258 -1.67 -8.23 4.25
CA GLU A 258 -3.03 -8.56 3.86
C GLU A 258 -2.98 -9.54 2.68
N ILE A 259 -3.83 -10.57 2.71
CA ILE A 259 -4.01 -11.50 1.60
C ILE A 259 -5.49 -11.68 1.29
N VAL A 260 -5.78 -12.19 0.08
CA VAL A 260 -7.09 -12.75 -0.23
C VAL A 260 -7.03 -14.27 -0.21
N ASN A 261 -7.95 -14.91 0.50
CA ASN A 261 -8.17 -16.35 0.54
C ASN A 261 -9.58 -16.64 -0.03
N SER A 262 -9.64 -17.08 -1.29
CA SER A 262 -10.90 -17.44 -1.98
C SER A 262 -11.54 -18.73 -1.44
N LYS A 263 -10.84 -19.45 -0.54
CA LYS A 263 -11.21 -20.78 -0.04
C LYS A 263 -11.50 -21.79 -1.15
N ALA A 264 -10.73 -21.72 -2.25
CA ALA A 264 -10.96 -22.55 -3.42
C ALA A 264 -10.90 -24.05 -3.09
N GLY A 265 -12.00 -24.76 -3.38
CA GLY A 265 -12.14 -26.17 -3.03
C GLY A 265 -12.53 -26.42 -1.57
N GLY A 266 -13.03 -25.40 -0.85
CA GLY A 266 -13.55 -25.53 0.51
C GLY A 266 -12.47 -25.55 1.60
N ARG A 267 -11.27 -25.07 1.29
CA ARG A 267 -10.10 -25.08 2.17
C ARG A 267 -9.26 -23.82 2.01
N HIS A 268 -8.32 -23.56 2.92
CA HIS A 268 -7.40 -22.44 2.76
C HIS A 268 -6.58 -22.55 1.46
N THR A 269 -6.29 -21.43 0.81
CA THR A 269 -5.43 -21.39 -0.38
C THR A 269 -3.94 -21.32 -0.02
N THR A 270 -3.07 -21.57 -0.99
CA THR A 270 -1.60 -21.47 -0.84
C THR A 270 -1.07 -20.05 -1.08
N THR A 271 -1.88 -19.02 -0.83
CA THR A 271 -1.42 -17.64 -0.97
C THR A 271 -0.52 -17.30 0.21
N GLU A 272 0.70 -16.90 -0.08
CA GLU A 272 1.69 -16.55 0.93
C GLU A 272 1.49 -15.10 1.37
N MET A 273 1.62 -14.83 2.68
CA MET A 273 1.76 -13.47 3.20
C MET A 273 3.23 -13.14 3.42
N GLY A 274 3.64 -11.92 3.04
CA GLY A 274 5.03 -11.48 3.19
C GLY A 274 5.97 -12.28 2.29
N ASN A 275 6.70 -13.23 2.86
CA ASN A 275 7.58 -14.14 2.14
C ASN A 275 7.17 -15.62 2.22
N GLY A 276 5.99 -15.91 2.76
CA GLY A 276 5.50 -17.29 2.94
C GLY A 276 6.00 -18.01 4.20
N HIS A 277 6.86 -17.36 4.99
CA HIS A 277 7.42 -17.93 6.21
C HIS A 277 6.83 -17.30 7.47
N LEU A 278 6.85 -18.07 8.56
CA LEU A 278 6.33 -17.63 9.85
C LEU A 278 7.29 -16.63 10.52
N PRO A 279 6.76 -15.70 11.33
CA PRO A 279 7.53 -14.59 11.90
C PRO A 279 8.61 -15.04 12.90
N ASP A 280 8.52 -16.25 13.43
CA ASP A 280 9.50 -16.82 14.37
C ASP A 280 10.88 -17.04 13.75
N GLU A 281 10.97 -17.16 12.42
CA GLU A 281 12.24 -17.36 11.74
C GLU A 281 13.14 -16.10 11.76
N GLY A 282 12.53 -14.91 11.92
CA GLY A 282 13.24 -13.65 12.13
C GLY A 282 14.04 -13.13 10.93
N PHE A 283 15.05 -12.30 11.21
CA PHE A 283 15.77 -11.57 10.15
C PHE A 283 16.38 -12.51 9.10
N ARG A 284 16.16 -12.16 7.81
CA ARG A 284 16.53 -12.91 6.59
C ARG A 284 15.65 -14.10 6.24
N PHE A 285 14.81 -14.54 7.17
CA PHE A 285 14.00 -15.73 6.99
C PHE A 285 12.49 -15.43 7.04
N ALA A 286 12.08 -14.36 7.71
CA ALA A 286 10.72 -13.83 7.71
C ALA A 286 10.64 -12.42 7.09
N ALA A 287 9.48 -12.07 6.55
CA ALA A 287 9.17 -10.70 6.14
C ALA A 287 9.06 -9.77 7.35
N TYR A 288 9.39 -8.50 7.16
CA TYR A 288 9.42 -7.51 8.23
C TYR A 288 9.03 -6.11 7.76
N MET A 289 8.60 -5.29 8.72
CA MET A 289 8.63 -3.83 8.61
C MET A 289 9.41 -3.25 9.79
N ARG A 290 10.21 -2.22 9.54
CA ARG A 290 11.08 -1.60 10.55
C ARG A 290 11.04 -0.08 10.53
N ASN A 291 11.57 0.53 11.58
CA ASN A 291 11.54 1.96 11.85
C ASN A 291 10.13 2.53 11.67
N LEU A 292 9.15 1.87 12.31
CA LEU A 292 7.76 2.33 12.30
C LEU A 292 7.67 3.67 13.02
N ALA A 293 7.15 4.68 12.32
CA ALA A 293 7.01 6.01 12.87
C ALA A 293 5.71 6.67 12.39
N PHE A 294 5.20 7.58 13.21
CA PHE A 294 4.14 8.51 12.86
C PHE A 294 4.63 9.95 12.96
N PHE A 295 3.89 10.90 12.37
CA PHE A 295 4.21 12.31 12.49
C PHE A 295 3.25 13.02 13.43
N ASP A 296 3.81 13.83 14.34
CA ASP A 296 3.04 14.73 15.17
C ASP A 296 2.60 15.99 14.40
N GLU A 297 1.89 16.89 15.08
CA GLU A 297 1.44 18.16 14.48
C GLU A 297 2.61 19.04 14.05
N SER A 298 3.78 18.93 14.68
CA SER A 298 4.99 19.68 14.29
C SER A 298 5.58 19.16 12.97
N GLY A 299 5.25 17.92 12.59
CA GLY A 299 5.85 17.20 11.47
C GLY A 299 7.13 16.46 11.88
N ALA A 300 7.37 16.29 13.18
CA ALA A 300 8.47 15.47 13.69
C ALA A 300 8.09 13.99 13.65
N ALA A 301 9.03 13.16 13.21
CA ALA A 301 8.92 11.70 13.27
C ALA A 301 9.01 11.23 14.73
N ILE A 302 7.99 10.48 15.15
CA ILE A 302 7.91 9.83 16.46
C ILE A 302 7.90 8.33 16.24
N ASP A 303 8.81 7.63 16.90
CA ASP A 303 8.84 6.16 16.90
C ASP A 303 7.52 5.61 17.47
N ALA A 304 6.93 4.64 16.78
CA ALA A 304 5.68 4.00 17.18
C ALA A 304 5.90 2.96 18.31
N GLU A 305 6.36 3.40 19.48
CA GLU A 305 6.81 2.50 20.57
C GLU A 305 5.73 1.55 21.08
N ASP A 306 4.49 2.03 21.13
CA ASP A 306 3.34 1.35 21.73
C ASP A 306 2.48 0.61 20.69
N ILE A 307 3.11 0.03 19.66
CA ILE A 307 2.38 -0.87 18.75
C ILE A 307 1.96 -2.16 19.45
N GLU A 308 0.76 -2.62 19.12
CA GLU A 308 0.22 -3.91 19.55
C GLU A 308 -0.32 -4.70 18.35
N PRO A 309 -0.35 -6.05 18.41
CA PRO A 309 -1.05 -6.86 17.43
C PRO A 309 -2.54 -6.47 17.41
N TYR A 310 -3.11 -6.25 16.23
CA TYR A 310 -4.49 -5.80 16.09
C TYR A 310 -5.36 -6.82 15.36
N ALA A 311 -5.07 -7.08 14.09
CA ALA A 311 -5.76 -8.07 13.30
C ALA A 311 -4.76 -9.17 12.91
N VAL A 312 -4.85 -10.31 13.61
CA VAL A 312 -4.31 -11.61 13.21
C VAL A 312 -5.52 -12.52 12.98
N THR A 313 -6.05 -12.51 11.76
CA THR A 313 -7.37 -13.12 11.49
C THR A 313 -7.35 -14.64 11.51
N ARG A 314 -6.23 -15.24 11.13
CA ARG A 314 -5.97 -16.69 11.12
C ARG A 314 -4.55 -16.96 11.62
N PRO A 315 -4.29 -16.90 12.93
CA PRO A 315 -2.95 -17.09 13.50
C PRO A 315 -2.27 -18.40 13.08
N GLU A 316 -3.05 -19.43 12.80
CA GLU A 316 -2.59 -20.73 12.31
C GLU A 316 -2.07 -20.70 10.85
N CYS A 317 -2.48 -19.71 10.07
CA CYS A 317 -2.12 -19.53 8.65
C CYS A 317 -1.08 -18.42 8.47
N TYR A 318 -1.29 -17.30 9.18
CA TYR A 318 -0.51 -16.09 9.12
C TYR A 318 -0.39 -15.50 10.51
N ASP A 319 0.83 -15.17 10.92
CA ASP A 319 1.10 -14.68 12.25
C ASP A 319 2.03 -13.45 12.21
N LEU A 320 2.16 -12.78 13.35
CA LEU A 320 3.12 -11.69 13.53
C LEU A 320 3.83 -11.79 14.88
N LYS A 321 5.06 -11.29 14.92
CA LYS A 321 5.87 -11.21 16.13
C LYS A 321 6.50 -9.84 16.28
N ILE A 322 6.31 -9.23 17.44
CA ILE A 322 6.94 -7.96 17.83
C ILE A 322 8.14 -8.29 18.73
N PRO A 323 9.37 -8.32 18.21
CA PRO A 323 10.57 -8.49 19.03
C PRO A 323 10.86 -7.23 19.85
N THR A 324 11.85 -7.32 20.74
CA THR A 324 12.38 -6.15 21.43
C THR A 324 12.97 -5.15 20.44
N LYS A 325 12.68 -3.86 20.64
CA LYS A 325 13.26 -2.76 19.86
C LYS A 325 14.79 -2.88 19.88
N ASN A 326 15.40 -2.65 18.72
CA ASN A 326 16.85 -2.49 18.62
C ASN A 326 17.20 -1.15 17.96
N LYS A 327 18.43 -0.67 18.14
CA LYS A 327 18.84 0.68 17.69
C LYS A 327 18.88 0.83 16.17
N ASP A 328 19.12 -0.25 15.44
CA ASP A 328 19.32 -0.22 13.98
C ASP A 328 17.99 -0.34 13.21
N TRP A 329 16.97 -0.92 13.84
CA TRP A 329 15.66 -1.22 13.26
C TRP A 329 14.54 -0.42 13.88
N GLY A 330 14.81 0.30 14.96
CA GLY A 330 13.78 0.97 15.74
C GLY A 330 12.69 -0.03 16.17
N LYS A 331 11.46 0.46 16.28
CA LYS A 331 10.32 -0.42 16.45
C LYS A 331 10.03 -1.16 15.13
N HIS A 332 9.88 -2.47 15.22
CA HIS A 332 9.72 -3.36 14.08
C HIS A 332 8.92 -4.61 14.47
N PHE A 333 8.46 -5.33 13.46
CA PHE A 333 7.82 -6.65 13.62
C PHE A 333 8.15 -7.55 12.43
N TYR A 334 8.07 -8.85 12.66
CA TYR A 334 8.05 -9.88 11.62
C TYR A 334 6.61 -10.32 11.39
N PHE A 335 6.26 -10.67 10.16
CA PHE A 335 4.93 -11.17 9.80
C PHE A 335 5.02 -12.10 8.59
N GLY A 336 4.02 -12.96 8.44
CA GLY A 336 3.89 -13.80 7.26
C GLY A 336 3.30 -15.16 7.56
N GLY A 337 3.29 -16.00 6.54
CA GLY A 337 2.86 -17.39 6.64
C GLY A 337 2.53 -17.98 5.27
N PRO A 338 2.50 -19.32 5.17
CA PRO A 338 2.36 -20.01 3.90
C PRO A 338 0.91 -20.06 3.38
N GLY A 339 -0.07 -19.65 4.18
CA GLY A 339 -1.47 -20.00 3.95
C GLY A 339 -1.69 -21.48 4.25
N TRP A 340 -2.11 -22.25 3.25
CA TRP A 340 -2.45 -23.67 3.41
C TRP A 340 -1.28 -24.50 3.96
N SER A 341 -1.53 -25.19 5.08
CA SER A 341 -0.61 -26.11 5.74
C SER A 341 -1.35 -27.12 6.61
N ASP A 342 -0.66 -28.09 7.21
CA ASP A 342 -1.29 -29.02 8.16
C ASP A 342 -1.90 -28.32 9.39
N GLN A 343 -1.38 -27.13 9.74
CA GLN A 343 -1.91 -26.30 10.82
C GLN A 343 -3.00 -25.33 10.35
N CYS A 344 -3.08 -25.07 9.04
CA CYS A 344 -4.04 -24.20 8.38
C CYS A 344 -4.69 -24.93 7.18
N PRO A 345 -5.66 -25.82 7.43
CA PRO A 345 -6.16 -26.76 6.43
C PRO A 345 -7.06 -26.19 5.33
#